data_AF-A0A7X2HB21-F1
#
_entry.id   AF-A0A7X2HB21-F1
#
_cell.length_a   1.000
_cell.length_b   1.000
_cell.length_c   1.000
_cell.angle_alpha   90.00
_cell.angle_beta   90.00
_cell.angle_gamma   90.00
#
_symmetry.space_group_name_H-M   'P 1'
#
loop_
_entity.id
_entity.type
_entity.pdbx_description
1 polymer ?
#
loop_
_entity_poly.entity_id
_entity_poly.type
_entity_poly.pdbx_seq_one_letter_code
_entity_poly.pdbx_strand_id
1 'polypeptide(L)'
;MPYATYRGKNASLRLYSIRFEPAKPVLVEDSVVLEKLHDHPDFEVKAEKIIPLEDLTVSQLKDKAKKAGIERFVDMKKPDLITALKALEGGGVPDANNDTP
;
A
#
# COMPACT_ATOMS: atom_id res chain seq x y z
N MET A 1 2.83 -1.15 10.59
CA MET A 1 4.14 -1.84 10.48
C MET A 1 5.04 -0.99 9.59
N PRO A 2 6.35 -0.89 9.85
CA PRO A 2 7.25 -0.12 9.00
C PRO A 2 7.36 -0.76 7.61
N TYR A 3 7.69 0.06 6.61
CA TYR A 3 7.81 -0.40 5.23
C TYR A 3 9.06 0.16 4.55
N ALA A 4 9.54 -0.59 3.57
CA ALA A 4 10.68 -0.21 2.75
C ALA A 4 10.25 -0.11 1.27
N THR A 5 10.66 0.96 0.61
CA THR A 5 10.43 1.19 -0.81
C THR A 5 11.76 1.14 -1.54
N TYR A 6 11.87 0.26 -2.53
CA TYR A 6 13.06 0.20 -3.38
C TYR A 6 13.01 1.29 -4.45
N ARG A 7 14.02 2.16 -4.45
CA ARG A 7 14.19 3.30 -5.37
C ARG A 7 15.17 3.04 -6.50
N GLY A 8 15.80 1.86 -6.53
CA GLY A 8 16.75 1.52 -7.58
C GLY A 8 16.09 1.37 -8.96
N LYS A 9 16.89 1.57 -10.02
CA LYS A 9 16.42 1.55 -11.42
C LYS A 9 16.27 0.13 -12.02
N ASN A 10 16.63 -0.92 -11.27
CA ASN A 10 16.53 -2.30 -11.74
C ASN A 10 15.08 -2.81 -11.72
N ALA A 11 14.75 -3.76 -12.60
CA ALA A 11 13.38 -4.29 -12.75
C ALA A 11 12.82 -4.95 -11.48
N SER A 12 13.66 -5.60 -10.68
CA SER A 12 13.35 -6.03 -9.31
C SER A 12 14.64 -6.46 -8.61
N LEU A 13 14.73 -6.23 -7.30
CA LEU A 13 15.85 -6.67 -6.47
C LEU A 13 15.35 -7.69 -5.45
N ARG A 14 16.02 -8.83 -5.33
CA ARG A 14 15.69 -9.81 -4.27
C ARG A 14 16.74 -9.71 -3.17
N LEU A 15 16.31 -9.35 -1.98
CA LEU A 15 17.18 -9.19 -0.82
C LEU A 15 16.48 -9.75 0.42
N TYR A 16 17.22 -10.46 1.28
CA TYR A 16 16.67 -11.11 2.49
C TYR A 16 15.45 -12.00 2.21
N SER A 17 15.47 -12.75 1.11
CA SER A 17 14.34 -13.55 0.60
C SER A 17 13.08 -12.76 0.21
N ILE A 18 13.08 -11.43 0.31
CA ILE A 18 11.99 -10.55 -0.11
C ILE A 18 12.28 -10.04 -1.52
N ARG A 19 11.26 -10.02 -2.38
CA ARG A 19 11.35 -9.39 -3.70
C ARG A 19 10.88 -7.94 -3.60
N PHE A 20 11.77 -7.01 -3.89
CA PHE A 20 11.50 -5.60 -3.99
C PHE A 20 11.32 -5.20 -5.46
N GLU A 21 10.15 -4.69 -5.78
CA GLU A 21 9.88 -4.08 -7.08
C GLU A 21 10.13 -2.57 -6.99
N PRO A 22 10.63 -1.94 -8.08
CA PRO A 22 10.92 -0.52 -8.08
C PRO A 22 9.64 0.29 -7.81
N ALA A 23 9.77 1.32 -6.98
CA ALA A 23 8.67 2.19 -6.54
C ALA A 23 7.49 1.44 -5.89
N LYS A 24 7.73 0.24 -5.35
CA LYS A 24 6.73 -0.54 -4.63
C LYS A 24 7.10 -0.64 -3.15
N PRO A 25 6.30 -0.07 -2.24
CA PRO A 25 6.51 -0.23 -0.80
C PRO A 25 6.17 -1.67 -0.39
N VAL A 26 7.05 -2.24 0.42
CA VAL A 26 6.93 -3.59 0.97
C VAL A 26 6.95 -3.51 2.49
N LEU A 27 5.95 -4.13 3.13
CA LEU A 27 5.92 -4.27 4.58
C LEU A 27 6.98 -5.28 4.99
N VAL A 28 7.85 -4.86 5.91
CA VAL A 28 8.94 -5.69 6.41
C VAL A 28 8.73 -5.82 7.91
N GLU A 29 8.43 -7.05 8.36
CA GLU A 29 8.20 -7.35 9.78
C GLU A 29 9.51 -7.54 10.54
N ASP A 30 10.56 -7.98 9.85
CA ASP A 30 11.86 -8.25 10.44
C ASP A 30 12.64 -6.95 10.68
N SER A 31 12.89 -6.65 11.96
CA SER A 31 13.54 -5.40 12.37
C SER A 31 15.01 -5.33 11.92
N VAL A 32 15.70 -6.47 11.88
CA VAL A 32 17.11 -6.54 11.44
C VAL A 32 17.20 -6.29 9.94
N VAL A 33 16.25 -6.83 9.17
CA VAL A 33 16.13 -6.54 7.74
C VAL A 33 15.84 -5.06 7.52
N LEU A 34 14.96 -4.47 8.34
CA LEU A 34 14.60 -3.05 8.24
C LEU A 34 15.81 -2.12 8.46
N GLU A 35 16.63 -2.38 9.48
CA GLU A 35 17.85 -1.62 9.74
C GLU A 35 18.83 -1.71 8.56
N LYS A 36 19.00 -2.90 7.99
CA LYS A 36 19.87 -3.08 6.81
C LYS A 36 19.35 -2.38 5.57
N LEU A 37 18.03 -2.37 5.36
CA LEU A 37 17.41 -1.62 4.26
C LEU A 37 17.50 -0.11 4.49
N HIS A 38 17.45 0.35 5.74
CA HIS A 38 17.59 1.75 6.07
C HIS A 38 19.01 2.27 5.78
N ASP A 39 20.03 1.45 5.98
CA ASP A 39 21.42 1.77 5.64
C ASP A 39 21.70 1.73 4.12
N HIS A 40 20.79 1.14 3.34
CA HIS A 40 21.01 0.93 1.90
C HIS A 40 20.56 2.14 1.07
N PRO A 41 21.42 2.73 0.22
CA PRO A 41 21.11 3.98 -0.51
C PRO A 41 19.96 3.84 -1.52
N ASP A 42 19.76 2.65 -2.08
CA ASP A 42 18.66 2.36 -2.99
C ASP A 42 17.31 2.08 -2.31
N PHE A 43 17.22 2.20 -0.98
CA PHE A 43 16.00 1.94 -0.22
C PHE A 43 15.58 3.15 0.60
N GLU A 44 14.27 3.35 0.63
CA GLU A 44 13.64 4.34 1.50
C GLU A 44 12.81 3.60 2.53
N VAL A 45 13.27 3.60 3.78
CA VAL A 45 12.56 2.99 4.90
C VAL A 45 11.77 4.06 5.63
N LYS A 46 10.44 3.88 5.69
CA LYS A 46 9.54 4.74 6.47
C LYS A 46 9.08 3.99 7.71
N ALA A 47 9.29 4.62 8.87
CA ALA A 47 8.81 4.12 10.16
C ALA A 47 7.28 4.27 10.31
N GLU A 48 6.64 4.97 9.37
CA GLU A 48 5.19 5.14 9.33
C GLU A 48 4.49 3.78 9.28
N LYS A 49 3.50 3.60 10.15
CA LYS A 49 2.79 2.32 10.29
C LYS A 49 1.85 2.02 9.12
N ILE A 50 1.56 3.02 8.27
CA ILE A 50 0.59 2.97 7.17
C ILE A 50 1.28 3.46 5.90
N ILE A 51 1.31 2.62 4.88
CA ILE A 51 1.72 3.04 3.53
C ILE A 51 0.62 3.94 2.98
N PRO A 52 0.88 5.21 2.64
CA PRO A 52 -0.11 6.06 2.03
C PRO A 52 -0.52 5.47 0.68
N LEU A 53 -1.82 5.49 0.41
CA LEU A 53 -2.40 4.94 -0.82
C LEU A 53 -1.78 5.58 -2.09
N GLU A 54 -1.21 6.77 -1.95
CA GLU A 54 -0.54 7.54 -3.01
C GLU A 54 0.78 6.88 -3.47
N ASP A 55 1.51 6.28 -2.53
CA ASP A 55 2.74 5.51 -2.77
C ASP A 55 2.45 4.10 -3.31
N LEU A 56 1.20 3.62 -3.22
CA LEU A 56 0.83 2.32 -3.76
C LEU A 56 0.68 2.36 -5.28
N THR A 57 0.98 1.22 -5.92
CA THR A 57 0.75 1.02 -7.35
C THR A 57 -0.73 0.76 -7.63
N VAL A 58 -1.18 1.00 -8.87
CA VAL A 58 -2.58 0.73 -9.29
C VAL A 58 -2.98 -0.72 -8.99
N SER A 59 -2.08 -1.67 -9.21
CA SER A 59 -2.32 -3.09 -8.92
C SER A 59 -2.57 -3.33 -7.43
N GLN A 60 -1.72 -2.78 -6.55
CA GLN A 60 -1.92 -2.88 -5.10
C GLN A 60 -3.17 -2.15 -4.61
N LEU A 61 -3.49 -0.99 -5.20
CA LEU A 61 -4.71 -0.26 -4.90
C LEU A 61 -5.94 -1.08 -5.30
N LYS A 62 -5.92 -1.75 -6.44
CA LYS A 62 -6.99 -2.68 -6.86
C LYS A 62 -7.11 -3.87 -5.91
N ASP A 63 -6.00 -4.46 -5.48
CA ASP A 63 -5.98 -5.55 -4.49
C ASP A 63 -6.57 -5.09 -3.13
N LYS A 64 -6.17 -3.90 -2.66
CA LYS A 64 -6.75 -3.29 -1.45
C LYS A 64 -8.23 -3.03 -1.63
N ALA A 65 -8.63 -2.41 -2.74
CA ALA A 65 -10.03 -2.11 -3.06
C ALA A 65 -10.89 -3.37 -3.11
N LYS A 66 -10.37 -4.45 -3.69
CA LYS A 66 -11.01 -5.78 -3.68
C LYS A 66 -11.17 -6.31 -2.26
N LYS A 67 -10.12 -6.25 -1.42
CA LYS A 67 -10.19 -6.66 -0.01
C LYS A 67 -11.18 -5.82 0.80
N ALA A 68 -11.30 -4.55 0.44
CA ALA A 68 -12.20 -3.61 1.08
C ALA A 68 -13.64 -3.67 0.52
N GLY A 69 -13.91 -4.52 -0.48
CA GLY A 69 -15.24 -4.68 -1.05
C GLY A 69 -15.70 -3.53 -1.95
N ILE A 70 -14.80 -2.70 -2.47
CA ILE A 70 -15.14 -1.59 -3.36
C ILE A 70 -15.55 -2.16 -4.72
N GLU A 71 -16.80 -1.95 -5.12
CA GLU A 71 -17.28 -2.34 -6.44
C GLU A 71 -16.72 -1.41 -7.54
N ARG A 72 -16.56 -1.93 -8.76
CA ARG A 72 -16.01 -1.20 -9.93
C ARG A 72 -14.57 -0.67 -9.79
N PHE A 73 -13.82 -1.17 -8.81
CA PHE A 73 -12.39 -0.89 -8.66
C PHE A 73 -11.54 -1.23 -9.91
N VAL A 74 -12.04 -2.11 -10.78
CA VAL A 74 -11.34 -2.56 -11.99
C VAL A 74 -11.25 -1.44 -13.05
N ASP A 75 -12.31 -0.63 -13.16
CA ASP A 75 -12.44 0.47 -14.13
C ASP A 75 -11.94 1.82 -13.60
N MET A 76 -11.71 1.92 -12.29
CA MET A 76 -11.23 3.13 -11.63
C MET A 76 -9.74 3.42 -11.91
N LYS A 77 -9.39 4.71 -12.06
CA LYS A 77 -8.00 5.17 -12.20
C LYS A 77 -7.31 5.22 -10.83
N LYS A 78 -5.97 5.34 -10.82
CA LYS A 78 -5.16 5.50 -9.60
C LYS A 78 -5.77 6.51 -8.60
N PRO A 79 -6.11 7.76 -8.98
CA PRO A 79 -6.68 8.73 -8.04
C PRO A 79 -8.07 8.32 -7.53
N ASP A 80 -8.94 7.76 -8.37
CA ASP A 80 -10.27 7.29 -7.96
C ASP A 80 -10.19 6.15 -6.93
N LEU A 81 -9.29 5.18 -7.16
CA LEU A 81 -9.03 4.09 -6.21
C LEU A 81 -8.53 4.62 -4.86
N ILE A 82 -7.62 5.59 -4.87
CA ILE A 82 -7.11 6.22 -3.65
C ILE A 82 -8.25 6.93 -2.92
N THR A 83 -9.08 7.69 -3.61
CA THR A 83 -10.22 8.40 -3.02
C THR A 83 -11.23 7.42 -2.41
N ALA A 84 -11.59 6.35 -3.13
CA ALA A 84 -12.53 5.35 -2.63
C ALA A 84 -11.96 4.61 -1.41
N LEU A 85 -10.68 4.26 -1.43
CA LEU A 85 -10.00 3.63 -0.29
C LEU A 85 -9.83 4.59 0.91
N LYS A 86 -9.52 5.87 0.67
CA LYS A 86 -9.47 6.90 1.73
C LYS A 86 -10.86 7.15 2.32
N ALA A 87 -11.91 7.15 1.49
CA ALA A 87 -13.28 7.30 1.95
C ALA A 87 -13.71 6.13 2.84
N LEU A 88 -13.20 4.92 2.56
CA LEU A 88 -13.48 3.74 3.36
C LEU A 88 -12.61 3.65 4.63
N GLU A 89 -11.31 3.96 4.57
CA GLU A 89 -10.41 3.95 5.75
C GLU A 89 -10.63 5.16 6.67
N GLY A 90 -11.05 6.30 6.12
CA GLY A 90 -11.36 7.53 6.87
C GLY A 90 -12.83 7.68 7.26
N GLY A 91 -13.73 6.90 6.64
CA GLY A 91 -15.16 6.89 6.91
C GLY A 91 -15.56 5.68 7.72
N GLY A 92 -15.38 5.74 9.04
CA GLY A 92 -16.24 4.97 9.93
C GLY A 92 -17.68 5.37 9.65
N VAL A 93 -18.50 4.39 9.26
CA VAL A 93 -19.97 4.30 9.33
C VAL A 93 -20.74 5.61 9.57
N PRO A 94 -21.80 5.85 8.77
CA PRO A 94 -23.11 5.99 9.38
C PRO A 94 -23.92 4.76 9.02
N ASP A 95 -24.34 4.11 10.09
CA ASP A 95 -25.27 3.01 10.21
C ASP A 95 -26.15 2.69 9.00
N ALA A 96 -26.20 1.39 8.72
CA ALA A 96 -27.39 0.75 8.24
C ALA A 96 -28.59 1.18 9.09
N ASN A 97 -29.49 1.97 8.52
CA ASN A 97 -30.91 1.85 8.82
C ASN A 97 -31.67 1.93 7.50
N ASN A 98 -31.96 0.75 6.98
CA ASN A 98 -33.17 0.52 6.23
C ASN A 98 -34.32 0.92 7.15
N ASP A 99 -35.00 2.03 6.87
CA ASP A 99 -36.38 2.20 7.30
C ASP A 99 -37.22 2.33 6.03
N THR A 100 -37.97 1.27 5.77
CA THR A 100 -38.93 1.12 4.68
C THR A 100 -40.25 1.72 5.16
N PRO A 101 -41.00 2.50 4.34
CA PRO A 101 -42.26 3.13 4.76
C PRO A 101 -43.38 2.12 5.05
#